data_AF-Q668B5-F1
#
_entry.id   AF-Q668B5-F1
#
_cell.length_a   1.000
_cell.length_b   1.000
_cell.length_c   1.000
_cell.angle_alpha   90.00
_cell.angle_beta   90.00
_cell.angle_gamma   90.00
#
_symmetry.space_group_name_H-M   'P 1'
#
loop_
_entity.id
_entity.type
_entity.pdbx_description
1 polymer ?
#
loop_
_entity_poly.entity_id
_entity_poly.type
_entity_poly.pdbx_seq_one_letter_code
_entity_poly.pdbx_strand_id
1 'polypeptide(L)'
;MRLTMAVMILRNKNFSLLSLLLISALIYFLWMEFKPVKIIAIHQQDNFSDVLVNNFPITDNGKIAWWMKNKNMLSDKYKIPKPASDGFFTITFWDFGDGYQEEGKYDRLCFDDMKTAEDCIDKNSFLTVRNTPDNRVFFIVDNGKYLLQENNKVIKVRE
;
A
#
# COMPACT_ATOMS: atom_id res chain seq x y z
N MET A 1 -50.12 7.93 35.83
CA MET A 1 -49.05 7.14 36.48
C MET A 1 -47.76 7.37 35.71
N ARG A 2 -46.99 8.39 36.12
CA ARG A 2 -45.67 8.73 35.57
C ARG A 2 -44.63 7.89 36.31
N LEU A 3 -43.99 6.95 35.63
CA LEU A 3 -42.78 6.29 36.10
C LEU A 3 -41.83 6.12 34.90
N THR A 4 -40.89 7.06 34.79
CA THR A 4 -39.46 6.78 34.62
C THR A 4 -39.08 5.68 33.60
N MET A 5 -39.31 5.95 32.31
CA MET A 5 -38.40 5.51 31.24
C MET A 5 -37.53 6.67 30.74
N ALA A 6 -37.26 7.64 31.62
CA ALA A 6 -35.94 8.25 31.65
C ALA A 6 -34.98 7.21 32.24
N VAL A 7 -34.79 6.08 31.55
CA VAL A 7 -33.57 5.30 31.67
C VAL A 7 -32.50 6.27 31.22
N MET A 8 -31.93 6.94 32.21
CA MET A 8 -30.56 7.38 32.29
C MET A 8 -29.73 7.04 31.03
N ILE A 9 -30.01 7.71 29.90
CA ILE A 9 -28.92 8.21 29.08
C ILE A 9 -28.37 9.33 29.94
N LEU A 10 -27.54 8.95 30.90
CA LEU A 10 -26.67 9.88 31.60
C LEU A 10 -26.08 10.76 30.52
N ARG A 11 -26.56 12.01 30.46
CA ARG A 11 -26.09 13.03 29.52
C ARG A 11 -24.70 13.44 29.98
N ASN A 12 -23.77 12.49 29.87
CA ASN A 12 -22.37 12.72 30.09
C ASN A 12 -21.88 13.38 28.81
N LYS A 13 -21.76 14.71 28.81
CA LYS A 13 -21.28 15.50 27.66
C LYS A 13 -19.97 14.91 27.10
N ASN A 14 -19.16 14.29 27.97
CA ASN A 14 -17.91 13.62 27.61
C ASN A 14 -18.14 12.33 26.78
N PHE A 15 -19.21 11.57 27.04
CA PHE A 15 -19.57 10.39 26.24
C PHE A 15 -20.07 10.78 24.84
N SER A 16 -20.85 11.87 24.75
CA SER A 16 -21.29 12.44 23.47
C SER A 16 -20.11 12.95 22.64
N LEU A 17 -19.16 13.64 23.27
CA LEU A 17 -17.97 14.17 22.61
C LEU A 17 -17.00 13.06 22.16
N LEU A 18 -16.80 12.02 22.97
CA LEU A 18 -15.98 10.85 22.62
C LEU A 18 -16.57 10.11 21.41
N SER A 19 -17.88 9.90 21.39
CA SER A 19 -18.57 9.29 20.24
C SER A 19 -18.36 10.09 18.96
N LEU A 20 -18.46 11.43 19.03
CA LEU A 20 -18.23 12.31 17.89
C LEU A 20 -16.79 12.20 17.35
N LEU A 21 -15.80 12.12 18.25
CA LEU A 21 -14.39 11.96 17.89
C LEU A 21 -14.10 10.60 17.24
N LEU A 22 -14.73 9.53 17.73
CA LEU A 22 -14.60 8.21 17.12
C LEU A 22 -15.22 8.17 15.71
N ILE A 23 -16.38 8.80 15.53
CA ILE A 23 -17.03 8.90 14.23
C ILE A 23 -16.19 9.74 13.26
N SER A 24 -15.65 10.88 13.70
CA SER A 24 -14.81 11.72 12.84
C SER A 24 -13.51 11.01 12.46
N ALA A 25 -12.88 10.29 13.39
CA ALA A 25 -11.72 9.45 13.11
C ALA A 25 -12.08 8.37 12.07
N LEU A 26 -13.19 7.65 12.26
CA LEU A 26 -13.62 6.62 11.31
C LEU A 26 -13.89 7.19 9.91
N ILE A 27 -14.56 8.34 9.81
CA ILE A 27 -14.78 9.04 8.52
C ILE A 27 -13.44 9.40 7.88
N TYR A 28 -12.48 9.91 8.65
CA TYR A 28 -11.15 10.24 8.15
C TYR A 28 -10.40 8.99 7.65
N PHE A 29 -10.41 7.91 8.43
CA PHE A 29 -9.81 6.63 8.03
C PHE A 29 -10.41 6.10 6.73
N LEU A 30 -11.74 6.08 6.62
CA LEU A 30 -12.43 5.66 5.40
C LEU A 30 -12.07 6.57 4.22
N TRP A 31 -12.06 7.88 4.43
CA TRP A 31 -11.67 8.83 3.39
C TRP A 31 -10.25 8.57 2.89
N MET A 32 -9.30 8.24 3.77
CA MET A 32 -7.94 7.89 3.36
C MET A 32 -7.88 6.58 2.57
N GLU A 33 -8.59 5.54 3.00
CA GLU A 33 -8.59 4.23 2.32
C GLU A 33 -9.21 4.30 0.91
N PHE A 34 -10.16 5.20 0.67
CA PHE A 34 -10.83 5.36 -0.63
C PHE A 34 -10.17 6.39 -1.56
N LYS A 35 -9.10 7.06 -1.14
CA LYS A 35 -8.39 7.98 -2.04
C LYS A 35 -7.77 7.21 -3.21
N PRO A 36 -7.83 7.77 -4.43
CA PRO A 36 -7.16 7.15 -5.57
C PRO A 36 -5.64 7.21 -5.36
N VAL A 37 -5.00 6.05 -5.52
CA VAL A 37 -3.54 5.95 -5.53
C VAL A 37 -2.99 6.78 -6.69
N LYS A 38 -2.00 7.61 -6.37
CA LYS A 38 -1.26 8.40 -7.35
C LYS A 38 0.09 7.72 -7.57
N ILE A 39 0.39 7.37 -8.83
CA ILE A 39 1.70 6.88 -9.23
C ILE A 39 2.52 8.11 -9.64
N ILE A 40 3.63 8.34 -8.95
CA ILE A 40 4.48 9.52 -9.12
C ILE A 40 5.57 9.24 -10.15
N ALA A 41 6.29 8.12 -9.96
CA ALA A 41 7.36 7.68 -10.83
C ALA A 41 7.47 6.16 -10.81
N ILE A 42 8.12 5.60 -11.82
CA ILE A 42 8.45 4.18 -11.91
C ILE A 42 9.90 4.08 -12.36
N HIS A 43 10.74 3.50 -11.51
CA HIS A 43 12.12 3.17 -11.81
C HIS A 43 12.19 1.68 -12.11
N GLN A 44 12.93 1.30 -13.15
CA GLN A 44 13.00 -0.09 -13.59
C GLN A 44 14.43 -0.50 -13.84
N GLN A 45 14.81 -1.63 -13.26
CA GLN A 45 16.09 -2.28 -13.49
C GLN A 45 15.83 -3.76 -13.78
N ASP A 46 16.10 -4.18 -15.02
CA ASP A 46 15.83 -5.54 -15.50
C ASP A 46 14.37 -5.98 -15.22
N ASN A 47 14.21 -6.97 -14.32
CA ASN A 47 12.94 -7.54 -13.91
C ASN A 47 12.43 -7.01 -12.56
N PHE A 48 13.00 -5.91 -12.10
CA PHE A 48 12.62 -5.17 -10.89
C PHE A 48 11.94 -3.86 -11.30
N SER A 49 10.92 -3.46 -10.56
CA SER A 49 10.24 -2.19 -10.78
C SER A 49 9.88 -1.56 -9.44
N ASP A 50 10.41 -0.37 -9.20
CA ASP A 50 10.13 0.45 -8.02
C ASP A 50 9.12 1.52 -8.40
N VAL A 51 7.92 1.43 -7.82
CA VAL A 51 6.78 2.29 -8.14
C VAL A 51 6.56 3.25 -6.99
N LEU A 52 6.83 4.53 -7.23
CA LEU A 52 6.67 5.58 -6.22
C LEU A 52 5.21 6.00 -6.18
N VAL A 53 4.57 5.91 -5.02
CA VAL A 53 3.14 6.16 -4.88
C VAL A 53 2.79 7.10 -3.74
N ASN A 54 1.65 7.76 -3.88
CA ASN A 54 0.97 8.52 -2.86
C ASN A 54 -0.46 8.03 -2.66
N ASN A 55 -1.00 8.19 -1.44
CA ASN A 55 -2.34 7.72 -1.04
C ASN A 55 -2.52 6.20 -1.22
N PHE A 56 -1.50 5.40 -0.94
CA PHE A 56 -1.62 3.95 -1.01
C PHE A 56 -2.55 3.43 0.10
N PRO A 57 -3.30 2.33 -0.11
CA PRO A 57 -4.18 1.78 0.92
C PRO A 57 -3.41 1.47 2.21
N ILE A 58 -4.05 1.70 3.35
CA ILE A 58 -3.43 1.54 4.66
C ILE A 58 -3.41 0.07 5.04
N THR A 59 -4.49 -0.65 4.76
CA THR A 59 -4.64 -2.06 5.16
C THR A 59 -3.96 -3.00 4.20
N ASP A 60 -3.33 -4.07 4.71
CA ASP A 60 -2.68 -5.11 3.88
C ASP A 60 -3.65 -5.69 2.82
N ASN A 61 -4.90 -5.93 3.22
CA ASN A 61 -5.94 -6.38 2.29
C ASN A 61 -6.26 -5.32 1.23
N GLY A 62 -6.33 -4.04 1.62
CA GLY A 62 -6.53 -2.91 0.70
C GLY A 62 -5.39 -2.80 -0.32
N LYS A 63 -4.15 -2.93 0.12
CA LYS A 63 -2.93 -2.91 -0.73
C LYS A 63 -3.00 -4.02 -1.78
N ILE A 64 -3.29 -5.25 -1.36
CA ILE A 64 -3.41 -6.42 -2.24
C ILE A 64 -4.61 -6.27 -3.19
N ALA A 65 -5.76 -5.82 -2.68
CA ALA A 65 -6.96 -5.60 -3.50
C ALA A 65 -6.72 -4.52 -4.57
N TRP A 66 -6.00 -3.46 -4.22
CA TRP A 66 -5.60 -2.43 -5.18
C TRP A 66 -4.73 -3.00 -6.29
N TRP A 67 -3.71 -3.80 -5.96
CA TRP A 67 -2.91 -4.47 -6.98
C TRP A 67 -3.78 -5.34 -7.90
N MET A 68 -4.63 -6.20 -7.31
CA MET A 68 -5.48 -7.12 -8.07
C MET A 68 -6.42 -6.39 -9.03
N LYS A 69 -6.92 -5.22 -8.63
CA LYS A 69 -7.78 -4.36 -9.46
C LYS A 69 -7.00 -3.63 -10.57
N ASN A 70 -5.75 -3.23 -10.31
CA ASN A 70 -5.00 -2.30 -11.17
C ASN A 70 -3.90 -2.96 -12.01
N LYS A 71 -3.54 -4.23 -11.78
CA LYS A 71 -2.45 -4.93 -12.48
C LYS A 71 -2.51 -4.84 -14.01
N ASN A 72 -3.71 -4.91 -14.60
CA ASN A 72 -3.88 -4.79 -16.05
C ASN A 72 -3.57 -3.35 -16.53
N MET A 73 -4.07 -2.33 -15.81
CA MET A 73 -3.75 -0.93 -16.11
C MET A 73 -2.25 -0.66 -16.00
N LEU A 74 -1.59 -1.24 -14.99
CA LEU A 74 -0.15 -1.12 -14.81
C LEU A 74 0.63 -1.75 -15.96
N SER A 75 0.22 -2.93 -16.41
CA SER A 75 0.77 -3.60 -17.59
C SER A 75 0.57 -2.78 -18.85
N ASP A 76 -0.65 -2.30 -19.11
CA ASP A 76 -0.99 -1.62 -20.36
C ASP A 76 -0.30 -0.26 -20.47
N LYS A 77 -0.33 0.53 -19.40
CA LYS A 77 0.15 1.92 -19.40
C LYS A 77 1.64 2.05 -19.11
N TYR A 78 2.16 1.28 -18.16
CA TYR A 78 3.54 1.42 -17.67
C TYR A 78 4.43 0.23 -18.00
N LYS A 79 3.90 -0.81 -18.66
CA LYS A 79 4.66 -2.00 -19.07
C LYS A 79 5.31 -2.71 -17.86
N ILE A 80 4.60 -2.79 -16.74
CA ILE A 80 4.99 -3.57 -15.56
C ILE A 80 3.95 -4.67 -15.23
N PRO A 81 4.38 -5.86 -14.80
CA PRO A 81 5.77 -6.29 -14.59
C PRO A 81 6.56 -6.46 -15.90
N LYS A 82 7.89 -6.41 -15.80
CA LYS A 82 8.83 -6.88 -16.83
C LYS A 82 9.45 -8.20 -16.38
N PRO A 83 8.78 -9.35 -16.60
CA PRO A 83 9.35 -10.64 -16.18
C PRO A 83 10.66 -10.94 -16.91
N ALA A 84 11.60 -11.56 -16.19
CA ALA A 84 12.75 -12.22 -16.78
C ALA A 84 12.30 -13.42 -17.64
N SER A 85 13.23 -14.04 -18.36
CA SER A 85 12.92 -15.17 -19.27
C SER A 85 12.31 -16.39 -18.56
N ASP A 86 12.60 -16.57 -17.27
CA ASP A 86 12.04 -17.61 -16.42
C ASP A 86 10.72 -17.21 -15.74
N GLY A 87 10.20 -16.02 -16.04
CA GLY A 87 8.98 -15.47 -15.44
C GLY A 87 9.20 -14.69 -14.15
N PHE A 88 10.41 -14.67 -13.58
CA PHE A 88 10.70 -13.95 -12.34
C PHE A 88 10.48 -12.44 -12.49
N PHE A 89 9.78 -11.82 -11.54
CA PHE A 89 9.75 -10.37 -11.39
C PHE A 89 9.52 -9.94 -9.95
N THR A 90 9.92 -8.71 -9.65
CA THR A 90 9.57 -8.02 -8.41
C THR A 90 9.06 -6.62 -8.73
N ILE A 91 7.92 -6.26 -8.17
CA ILE A 91 7.42 -4.88 -8.17
C ILE A 91 7.31 -4.44 -6.72
N THR A 92 7.95 -3.34 -6.35
CA THR A 92 7.83 -2.76 -5.01
C THR A 92 7.16 -1.40 -5.11
N PHE A 93 6.11 -1.20 -4.32
CA PHE A 93 5.41 0.08 -4.19
C PHE A 93 5.97 0.81 -2.97
N TRP A 94 6.59 1.97 -3.21
CA TRP A 94 7.24 2.77 -2.17
C TRP A 94 6.43 4.02 -1.86
N ASP A 95 6.42 4.40 -0.59
CA ASP A 95 5.93 5.70 -0.16
C ASP A 95 6.82 6.80 -0.75
N PHE A 96 6.23 7.70 -1.53
CA PHE A 96 6.97 8.84 -2.04
C PHE A 96 7.22 9.92 -0.97
N GLY A 97 6.34 10.00 0.05
CA GLY A 97 6.53 10.85 1.23
C GLY A 97 7.04 12.27 0.94
N ASP A 98 8.24 12.55 1.45
CA ASP A 98 8.94 13.84 1.37
C ASP A 98 9.56 14.12 0.00
N GLY A 99 9.35 13.25 -0.99
CA GLY A 99 9.87 13.36 -2.34
C GLY A 99 11.29 12.82 -2.48
N TYR A 100 11.93 13.14 -3.61
CA TYR A 100 13.33 12.80 -3.81
C TYR A 100 14.23 13.59 -2.85
N GLN A 101 15.32 12.95 -2.48
CA GLN A 101 16.30 13.43 -1.51
C GLN A 101 17.70 13.06 -2.00
N GLU A 102 18.71 13.78 -1.56
CA GLU A 102 20.10 13.35 -1.73
C GLU A 102 20.37 12.06 -0.95
N GLU A 103 21.28 11.18 -1.42
CA GLU A 103 21.66 9.94 -0.71
C GLU A 103 22.00 10.22 0.77
N GLY A 104 22.73 11.30 1.02
CA GLY A 104 23.03 11.78 2.36
C GLY A 104 23.86 10.77 3.16
N LYS A 105 23.48 10.53 4.43
CA LYS A 105 24.19 9.61 5.35
C LYS A 105 23.34 8.39 5.78
N TYR A 106 22.10 8.31 5.32
CA TYR A 106 21.16 7.28 5.73
C TYR A 106 20.99 6.26 4.60
N ASP A 107 20.54 5.05 4.95
CA ASP A 107 20.28 4.00 3.96
C ASP A 107 19.01 4.32 3.16
N ARG A 108 19.17 5.05 2.06
CA ARG A 108 18.10 5.46 1.14
C ARG A 108 18.03 4.54 -0.08
N LEU A 109 16.88 4.51 -0.75
CA LEU A 109 16.74 3.84 -2.05
C LEU A 109 17.01 4.85 -3.15
N CYS A 110 18.12 4.69 -3.86
CA CYS A 110 18.55 5.57 -4.95
C CYS A 110 18.31 4.92 -6.30
N PHE A 111 18.08 5.74 -7.33
CA PHE A 111 17.68 5.30 -8.65
C PHE A 111 18.73 5.67 -9.71
N ASP A 112 19.46 4.67 -10.22
CA ASP A 112 20.57 4.85 -11.17
C ASP A 112 20.17 5.52 -12.51
N ASP A 113 18.88 5.51 -12.87
CA ASP A 113 18.38 6.16 -14.07
C ASP A 113 18.24 7.68 -13.93
N MET A 114 18.31 8.20 -12.70
CA MET A 114 18.29 9.63 -12.40
C MET A 114 19.72 10.19 -12.37
N LYS A 115 19.94 11.32 -13.05
CA LYS A 115 21.24 12.02 -13.13
C LYS A 115 21.23 13.31 -12.31
N THR A 116 20.63 13.27 -11.13
CA THR A 116 20.45 14.40 -10.22
C THR A 116 21.03 14.06 -8.86
N ALA A 117 21.41 15.08 -8.07
CA ALA A 117 21.88 14.85 -6.71
C ALA A 117 20.77 14.33 -5.78
N GLU A 118 19.52 14.73 -6.03
CA GLU A 118 18.32 14.21 -5.38
C GLU A 118 17.73 13.09 -6.23
N ASP A 119 18.26 11.88 -6.09
CA ASP A 119 17.88 10.67 -6.83
C ASP A 119 17.43 9.52 -5.91
N CYS A 120 17.26 9.80 -4.61
CA CYS A 120 16.91 8.81 -3.61
C CYS A 120 15.59 9.11 -2.90
N ILE A 121 15.00 8.10 -2.27
CA ILE A 121 13.86 8.23 -1.35
C ILE A 121 14.14 7.50 -0.04
N ASP A 122 13.41 7.87 1.01
CA ASP A 122 13.42 7.11 2.26
C ASP A 122 12.76 5.73 2.06
N LYS A 123 13.37 4.68 2.65
CA LYS A 123 12.93 3.29 2.46
C LYS A 123 11.68 2.98 3.27
N ASN A 124 10.51 3.22 2.68
CA ASN A 124 9.22 2.82 3.24
C ASN A 124 8.38 2.09 2.17
N SER A 125 8.46 0.75 2.13
CA SER A 125 7.72 -0.06 1.14
C SER A 125 6.33 -0.39 1.65
N PHE A 126 5.29 -0.14 0.85
CA PHE A 126 3.93 -0.53 1.20
C PHE A 126 3.60 -1.98 0.82
N LEU A 127 4.00 -2.39 -0.38
CA LEU A 127 3.66 -3.69 -0.97
C LEU A 127 4.77 -4.11 -1.94
N THR A 128 5.22 -5.36 -1.82
CA THR A 128 6.00 -6.01 -2.88
C THR A 128 5.17 -7.13 -3.51
N VAL A 129 5.09 -7.12 -4.84
CA VAL A 129 4.51 -8.21 -5.63
C VAL A 129 5.66 -8.96 -6.30
N ARG A 130 5.81 -10.24 -5.96
CA ARG A 130 6.91 -11.07 -6.48
C ARG A 130 6.33 -12.29 -7.17
N ASN A 131 6.68 -12.51 -8.43
CA ASN A 131 6.46 -13.78 -9.09
C ASN A 131 7.74 -14.59 -9.07
N THR A 132 7.65 -15.86 -8.70
CA THR A 132 8.75 -16.82 -8.79
C THR A 132 8.75 -17.56 -10.13
N PRO A 133 9.86 -18.22 -10.51
CA PRO A 133 9.93 -18.96 -11.77
C PRO A 133 8.90 -20.10 -11.94
N ASP A 134 8.37 -20.62 -10.83
CA ASP A 134 7.28 -21.61 -10.81
C ASP A 134 5.87 -20.96 -10.88
N ASN A 135 5.79 -19.70 -11.33
CA ASN A 135 4.56 -18.91 -11.48
C ASN A 135 3.75 -18.71 -10.17
N ARG A 136 4.45 -18.64 -9.03
CA ARG A 136 3.80 -18.32 -7.76
C ARG A 136 3.94 -16.85 -7.45
N VAL A 137 2.79 -16.17 -7.38
CA VAL A 137 2.72 -14.75 -7.04
C VAL A 137 2.56 -14.58 -5.54
N PHE A 138 3.52 -13.91 -4.92
CA PHE A 138 3.50 -13.52 -3.53
C PHE A 138 3.26 -12.03 -3.37
N PHE A 139 2.50 -11.68 -2.33
CA PHE A 139 2.36 -10.32 -1.82
C PHE A 139 3.08 -10.23 -0.49
N ILE A 140 4.04 -9.32 -0.39
CA ILE A 140 4.80 -9.07 0.84
C ILE A 140 4.42 -7.67 1.29
N VAL A 141 3.93 -7.58 2.52
CA VAL A 141 3.47 -6.36 3.19
C VAL A 141 4.00 -6.35 4.61
N ASP A 142 3.86 -5.24 5.31
CA ASP A 142 4.44 -5.02 6.65
C ASP A 142 4.13 -6.17 7.64
N ASN A 143 2.89 -6.66 7.65
CA ASN A 143 2.46 -7.69 8.63
C ASN A 143 2.49 -9.12 8.07
N GLY A 144 3.17 -9.36 6.95
CA GLY A 144 3.53 -10.70 6.51
C GLY A 144 3.45 -10.94 5.00
N LYS A 145 3.46 -12.22 4.65
CA LYS A 145 3.51 -12.70 3.28
C LYS A 145 2.25 -13.47 2.91
N TYR A 146 1.75 -13.25 1.71
CA TYR A 146 0.56 -13.86 1.17
C TYR A 146 0.85 -14.50 -0.19
N LEU A 147 0.12 -15.56 -0.53
CA LEU A 147 0.22 -16.28 -1.80
C LEU A 147 -1.09 -16.18 -2.56
N LEU A 148 -1.01 -15.87 -3.86
CA LEU A 148 -2.13 -15.95 -4.79
C LEU A 148 -2.33 -17.41 -5.26
N GLN A 149 -3.56 -17.91 -5.15
CA GLN A 149 -3.98 -19.21 -5.66
C GLN A 149 -4.76 -19.06 -6.98
N GLU A 150 -4.93 -20.18 -7.71
CA GLU A 150 -5.55 -20.23 -9.04
C GLU A 150 -6.94 -19.57 -9.12
N ASN A 151 -7.73 -19.61 -8.05
CA ASN A 151 -9.06 -19.02 -7.97
C ASN A 151 -9.07 -17.54 -7.51
N ASN A 152 -7.95 -16.82 -7.70
CA ASN A 152 -7.71 -15.47 -7.17
C ASN A 152 -7.83 -15.34 -5.64
N LYS A 153 -7.85 -16.47 -4.91
CA LYS A 153 -7.84 -16.45 -3.46
C LYS A 153 -6.44 -16.10 -2.97
N VAL A 154 -6.37 -15.20 -2.01
CA VAL A 154 -5.13 -14.80 -1.35
C VAL A 154 -5.10 -15.42 0.03
N ILE A 155 -4.05 -16.21 0.31
CA ILE A 155 -3.87 -16.87 1.61
C ILE A 155 -2.61 -16.34 2.29
N LYS A 156 -2.67 -16.09 3.60
CA LYS A 156 -1.48 -15.76 4.38
C LYS A 156 -0.58 -16.99 4.48
N VAL A 157 0.70 -16.83 4.15
CA VAL A 157 1.73 -17.85 4.34
C VAL A 157 2.06 -17.87 5.83
N ARG A 158 2.02 -19.05 6.45
CA ARG A 158 2.54 -19.23 7.80
C ARG A 158 4.04 -19.41 7.70
N GLU A 159 4.78 -18.62 8.45
CA GLU A 159 6.22 -18.82 8.68
C GLU A 159 6.45 -19.96 9.67
#